data_AF-A0A7W7W491-F1
#
_entry.id   AF-A0A7W7W491-F1
#
_cell.length_a   1.000
_cell.length_b   1.000
_cell.length_c   1.000
_cell.angle_alpha   90.00
_cell.angle_beta   90.00
_cell.angle_gamma   90.00
#
_symmetry.space_group_name_H-M   'P 1'
#
loop_
_entity.id
_entity.type
_entity.pdbx_description
1 polymer ?
#
loop_
_entity_poly.entity_id
_entity_poly.type
_entity_poly.pdbx_seq_one_letter_code
_entity_poly.pdbx_strand_id
1 'polypeptide(L)'
;MPETIPATCPTGTSDPQVVDNDPCPACAHPDCRTRRAARQPRLRGHTAEFVAEHRTAAAVQARHPGVVVWFGEATQSYWAAAPAGLIEAPDIDTLLLGLWRPARGGGPQGPPRVTTTGPMAAVPA
;
A
#
# COMPACT_ATOMS: atom_id res chain seq x y z
N MET A 1 31.19 2.69 3.41
CA MET A 1 29.80 2.25 3.23
C MET A 1 28.97 3.54 3.15
N PRO A 2 28.52 4.01 1.98
CA PRO A 2 27.72 5.23 1.94
C PRO A 2 26.30 4.91 2.43
N GLU A 3 25.91 5.51 3.55
CA GLU A 3 24.52 5.62 4.00
C GLU A 3 23.69 6.30 2.92
N THR A 4 22.63 5.64 2.46
CA THR A 4 21.58 6.26 1.65
C THR A 4 20.78 7.17 2.56
N ILE A 5 21.15 8.45 2.62
CA ILE A 5 20.37 9.50 3.28
C ILE A 5 19.04 9.59 2.53
N PRO A 6 17.87 9.39 3.18
CA PRO A 6 16.60 9.66 2.52
C PRO A 6 16.58 11.15 2.17
N ALA A 7 16.15 11.49 0.95
CA ALA A 7 16.01 12.86 0.51
C ALA A 7 15.01 13.59 1.41
N THR A 8 15.50 14.19 2.50
CA THR A 8 14.78 15.14 3.33
C THR A 8 14.59 16.38 2.46
N CYS A 9 13.34 16.80 2.25
CA CYS A 9 13.07 18.13 1.74
C CYS A 9 13.74 19.15 2.66
N PRO A 10 14.23 20.29 2.14
CA PRO A 10 14.59 21.41 3.00
C PRO A 10 13.33 21.79 3.77
N THR A 11 13.39 21.72 5.09
CA THR A 11 12.42 22.37 5.97
C THR A 11 12.47 23.86 5.62
N GLY A 12 11.57 24.29 4.75
CA GLY A 12 11.46 25.68 4.33
C GLY A 12 11.10 26.53 5.54
N THR A 13 12.11 27.18 6.12
CA THR A 13 11.92 28.42 6.85
C THR A 13 11.65 29.51 5.82
N SER A 14 10.39 29.80 5.49
CA SER A 14 9.95 31.06 4.85
C SER A 14 8.42 31.18 4.85
N ASP A 15 7.95 32.30 5.40
CA ASP A 15 6.64 32.97 5.25
C ASP A 15 5.31 32.23 5.59
N PRO A 16 4.40 32.86 6.36
CA PRO A 16 3.02 32.43 6.41
C PRO A 16 2.32 32.92 5.12
N GLN A 17 1.59 32.02 4.44
CA GLN A 17 0.56 32.29 3.41
C GLN A 17 0.83 31.91 1.94
N VAL A 18 1.76 30.98 1.63
CA VAL A 18 1.60 30.17 0.40
C VAL A 18 1.30 28.74 0.81
N VAL A 19 0.02 28.42 0.96
CA VAL A 19 -0.45 27.04 0.97
C VAL A 19 -0.30 26.49 -0.44
N ASP A 20 0.92 26.08 -0.77
CA ASP A 20 1.19 25.40 -2.03
C ASP A 20 0.48 24.04 -1.94
N ASN A 21 -0.73 23.97 -2.51
CA ASN A 21 -1.61 22.81 -2.44
C ASN A 21 -1.14 21.68 -3.38
N ASP A 22 -0.05 21.89 -4.11
CA ASP A 22 0.52 20.89 -4.98
C ASP A 22 1.31 19.84 -4.19
N PRO A 23 1.08 18.54 -4.45
CA PRO A 23 1.88 17.50 -3.84
C PRO A 23 3.32 17.66 -4.31
N CYS A 24 4.28 17.46 -3.39
CA CYS A 24 5.69 17.36 -3.74
C CYS A 24 5.84 16.40 -4.95
N PRO A 25 6.70 16.68 -5.94
CA PRO A 25 6.80 15.82 -7.11
C PRO A 25 7.53 14.48 -6.81
N ALA A 26 8.36 14.42 -5.76
CA ALA A 26 9.29 13.31 -5.55
C ALA A 26 9.31 12.69 -4.14
N CYS A 27 8.70 13.32 -3.13
CA CYS A 27 8.77 12.78 -1.78
C CYS A 27 7.86 11.54 -1.61
N ALA A 28 8.30 10.62 -0.75
CA ALA A 28 7.64 9.34 -0.50
C ALA A 28 6.59 9.38 0.63
N HIS A 29 6.27 10.56 1.16
CA HIS A 29 5.27 10.70 2.21
C HIS A 29 3.89 10.21 1.75
N PRO A 30 3.16 9.43 2.56
CA PRO A 30 1.89 8.87 2.15
C PRO A 30 0.89 9.89 1.60
N ASP A 31 0.70 11.02 2.28
CA ASP A 31 -0.23 12.06 1.83
C ASP A 31 0.12 12.64 0.46
N CYS A 32 1.41 12.87 0.20
CA CYS A 32 1.86 13.40 -1.09
C CYS A 32 1.65 12.38 -2.20
N ARG A 33 1.97 11.10 -1.95
CA ARG A 33 1.71 10.01 -2.92
C ARG A 33 0.23 9.87 -3.22
N THR A 34 -0.63 9.90 -2.19
CA THR A 34 -2.09 9.86 -2.35
C THR A 34 -2.59 11.00 -3.23
N ARG A 35 -2.12 12.23 -2.99
CA ARG A 35 -2.49 13.40 -3.80
C ARG A 35 -1.98 13.31 -5.24
N ARG A 36 -0.77 12.79 -5.47
CA ARG A 36 -0.26 12.54 -6.83
C ARG A 36 -1.08 11.48 -7.55
N ALA A 37 -1.34 10.35 -6.90
CA ALA A 37 -2.13 9.25 -7.44
C ALA A 37 -3.57 9.70 -7.80
N ALA A 38 -4.18 10.55 -6.99
CA ALA A 38 -5.53 11.09 -7.25
C ALA A 38 -5.61 11.90 -8.55
N ARG A 39 -4.50 12.45 -9.05
CA ARG A 39 -4.43 13.21 -10.30
C ARG A 39 -4.12 12.33 -11.53
N GLN A 40 -3.93 11.02 -11.34
CA GLN A 40 -3.55 10.09 -12.41
C GLN A 40 -4.73 9.24 -12.87
N PRO A 41 -4.80 8.87 -14.16
CA PRO A 41 -5.76 7.88 -14.62
C PRO A 41 -5.46 6.51 -13.98
N ARG A 42 -6.51 5.75 -13.67
CA ARG A 42 -6.38 4.34 -13.28
C ARG A 42 -6.19 3.48 -14.51
N LEU A 43 -5.02 2.89 -14.66
CA LEU A 43 -4.70 1.95 -15.73
C LEU A 43 -4.90 0.54 -15.19
N ARG A 44 -5.91 -0.18 -15.71
CA ARG A 44 -6.25 -1.55 -15.27
C ARG A 44 -6.46 -1.68 -13.74
N GLY A 45 -6.97 -0.62 -13.10
CA GLY A 45 -7.29 -0.61 -11.68
C GLY A 45 -6.19 -0.11 -10.74
N HIS A 46 -5.00 0.25 -11.25
CA HIS A 46 -3.92 0.84 -10.45
C HIS A 46 -3.47 2.20 -10.99
N THR A 47 -2.89 3.03 -10.15
CA THR A 47 -2.31 4.34 -10.54
C THR A 47 -0.83 4.21 -10.89
N ALA A 48 -0.31 5.08 -11.77
CA ALA A 48 1.08 5.03 -12.21
C ALA A 48 2.07 5.27 -11.06
N GLU A 49 1.65 6.04 -10.04
CA GLU A 49 2.37 6.34 -8.80
C GLU A 49 2.84 5.09 -8.07
N PHE A 50 2.09 3.98 -8.13
CA PHE A 50 2.34 2.76 -7.33
C PHE A 50 2.70 1.53 -8.18
N VAL A 51 3.13 1.73 -9.43
CA VAL A 51 3.49 0.62 -10.35
C VAL A 51 4.65 -0.22 -9.82
N ALA A 52 5.63 0.39 -9.16
CA ALA A 52 6.77 -0.32 -8.61
C ALA A 52 6.33 -1.30 -7.52
N GLU A 53 5.43 -0.89 -6.64
CA GLU A 53 4.91 -1.69 -5.53
C GLU A 53 4.05 -2.84 -6.03
N HIS A 54 3.20 -2.61 -7.04
CA HIS A 54 2.44 -3.69 -7.68
C HIS A 54 3.35 -4.74 -8.33
N ARG A 55 4.43 -4.30 -9.00
CA ARG A 55 5.43 -5.23 -9.56
C ARG A 55 6.14 -6.02 -8.47
N THR A 56 6.49 -5.37 -7.36
CA THR A 56 7.12 -6.03 -6.20
C THR A 56 6.17 -7.07 -5.59
N ALA A 57 4.91 -6.74 -5.37
CA ALA A 57 3.90 -7.67 -4.86
C ALA A 57 3.75 -8.91 -5.78
N ALA A 58 3.65 -8.70 -7.10
CA ALA A 58 3.59 -9.78 -8.07
C ALA A 58 4.85 -10.67 -8.06
N ALA A 59 6.03 -10.06 -7.93
CA ALA A 59 7.30 -10.79 -7.85
C ALA A 59 7.40 -11.65 -6.58
N VAL A 60 6.90 -11.16 -5.44
CA VAL A 60 6.79 -11.96 -4.22
C VAL A 60 5.79 -13.09 -4.40
N GLN A 61 4.58 -12.81 -4.91
CA GLN A 61 3.58 -13.86 -5.15
C GLN A 61 4.12 -15.00 -6.03
N ALA A 62 4.90 -14.69 -7.07
CA ALA A 62 5.53 -15.69 -7.94
C ALA A 62 6.51 -16.64 -7.19
N ARG A 63 7.03 -16.23 -6.04
CA ARG A 63 7.98 -17.00 -5.21
C ARG A 63 7.32 -17.70 -4.02
N HIS A 64 6.08 -17.37 -3.69
CA HIS A 64 5.36 -17.89 -2.52
C HIS A 64 4.05 -18.59 -2.94
N PRO A 65 4.10 -19.87 -3.37
CA PRO A 65 2.90 -20.62 -3.73
C PRO A 65 1.89 -20.68 -2.58
N GLY A 66 0.60 -20.52 -2.90
CA GLY A 66 -0.48 -20.55 -1.90
C GLY A 66 -0.64 -19.27 -1.09
N VAL A 67 0.10 -18.21 -1.42
CA VAL A 67 -0.07 -16.87 -0.87
C VAL A 67 -0.56 -15.93 -1.98
N VAL A 68 -1.56 -15.11 -1.68
CA VAL A 68 -1.96 -14.00 -2.56
C VAL A 68 -1.38 -12.72 -2.00
N VAL A 69 -0.60 -11.98 -2.80
CA VAL A 69 0.08 -10.76 -2.37
C VAL A 69 -0.34 -9.58 -3.25
N TRP A 70 -0.68 -8.45 -2.64
CA TRP A 70 -1.05 -7.23 -3.35
C TRP A 70 -0.58 -5.98 -2.62
N PHE A 71 -0.53 -4.85 -3.32
CA PHE A 71 -0.29 -3.54 -2.72
C PHE A 71 -1.62 -2.76 -2.63
N GLY A 72 -1.96 -2.28 -1.44
CA GLY A 72 -3.16 -1.48 -1.22
C GLY A 72 -2.85 0.00 -1.40
N GLU A 73 -3.22 0.60 -2.53
CA GLU A 73 -2.94 2.03 -2.80
C GLU A 73 -3.55 2.97 -1.75
N ALA A 74 -4.72 2.61 -1.20
CA ALA A 74 -5.41 3.42 -0.19
C ALA A 74 -4.71 3.38 1.18
N THR A 75 -4.12 2.25 1.55
CA THR A 75 -3.38 2.10 2.81
C THR A 75 -1.89 2.37 2.66
N GLN A 76 -1.38 2.34 1.42
CA GLN A 76 0.02 2.31 1.06
C GLN A 76 0.81 1.21 1.78
N SER A 77 0.17 0.04 1.90
CA SER A 77 0.74 -1.16 2.55
C SER A 77 0.74 -2.34 1.59
N TYR A 78 1.68 -3.25 1.79
CA TYR A 78 1.59 -4.60 1.24
C TYR A 78 0.64 -5.44 2.07
N TRP A 79 -0.11 -6.29 1.38
CA TRP A 79 -1.02 -7.24 1.99
C TRP A 79 -0.71 -8.64 1.47
N ALA A 80 -0.81 -9.64 2.34
CA ALA A 80 -0.75 -11.04 1.96
C ALA A 80 -1.87 -11.83 2.64
N ALA A 81 -2.67 -12.53 1.83
CA ALA A 81 -3.51 -13.60 2.30
C ALA A 81 -2.72 -14.91 2.24
N ALA A 82 -2.33 -15.42 3.40
CA ALA A 82 -1.59 -16.66 3.56
C ALA A 82 -2.45 -17.70 4.33
N PRO A 83 -2.08 -18.98 4.33
CA PRO A 83 -2.79 -20.00 5.12
C PRO A 83 -2.85 -19.68 6.62
N ALA A 84 -1.88 -18.91 7.14
CA ALA A 84 -1.85 -18.46 8.54
C ALA A 84 -2.83 -17.31 8.85
N GLY A 85 -3.39 -16.67 7.82
CA GLY A 85 -4.26 -15.50 7.94
C GLY A 85 -3.86 -14.35 7.02
N LEU A 86 -4.48 -13.20 7.26
CA LEU A 86 -4.23 -11.96 6.54
C LEU A 86 -3.12 -11.16 7.23
N ILE A 87 -2.13 -10.72 6.46
CA ILE A 87 -0.98 -9.93 6.92
C ILE A 87 -1.02 -8.58 6.21
N GLU A 88 -0.95 -7.50 6.97
CA GLU A 88 -0.66 -6.15 6.46
C GLU A 88 0.78 -5.77 6.87
N ALA A 89 1.53 -5.18 5.95
CA ALA A 89 2.89 -4.73 6.19
C ALA A 89 3.16 -3.38 5.48
N PRO A 90 3.78 -2.39 6.15
CA PRO A 90 4.06 -1.09 5.55
C PRO A 90 5.12 -1.14 4.43
N ASP A 91 5.95 -2.18 4.42
CA ASP A 91 7.03 -2.36 3.44
C ASP A 91 7.24 -3.86 3.13
N ILE A 92 8.06 -4.12 2.12
CA ILE A 92 8.26 -5.47 1.60
C ILE A 92 9.06 -6.36 2.55
N ASP A 93 10.01 -5.79 3.32
CA ASP A 93 10.84 -6.56 4.23
C ASP A 93 10.01 -7.03 5.43
N THR A 94 9.16 -6.15 5.95
CA THR A 94 8.17 -6.49 7.00
C THR A 94 7.21 -7.58 6.52
N LEU A 95 6.74 -7.52 5.26
CA LEU A 95 5.90 -8.56 4.68
C LEU A 95 6.62 -9.91 4.63
N LEU A 96 7.84 -9.92 4.09
CA LEU A 96 8.63 -11.14 3.95
C LEU A 96 8.90 -11.74 5.34
N LEU A 97 9.29 -10.93 6.33
CA LEU A 97 9.47 -11.41 7.70
C LEU A 97 8.19 -12.05 8.27
N GLY A 98 7.02 -11.49 7.96
CA GLY A 98 5.72 -12.06 8.31
C GLY A 98 5.45 -13.41 7.64
N LEU A 99 5.79 -13.56 6.36
CA LEU A 99 5.63 -14.80 5.61
C LEU A 99 6.60 -15.91 6.03
N TRP A 100 7.78 -15.55 6.54
CA TRP A 100 8.77 -16.52 7.04
C TRP A 100 8.39 -17.15 8.38
N ARG A 101 7.48 -16.53 9.16
CA ARG A 101 7.01 -17.12 10.42
C ARG A 101 6.22 -18.40 10.13
N PRO A 102 6.65 -19.57 10.65
CA PRO A 102 5.87 -20.79 10.51
C PRO A 102 4.48 -20.60 11.14
N ALA A 103 3.44 -21.06 10.44
CA ALA A 103 2.10 -21.10 10.96
C ALA A 103 2.07 -22.02 12.20
N ARG A 104 2.15 -21.44 13.41
CA ARG A 104 1.85 -22.18 14.64
C ARG A 104 0.33 -22.27 14.75
N GLY A 105 -0.24 -23.37 14.24
CA GLY A 105 -1.61 -23.77 14.51
C GLY A 105 -2.62 -23.27 13.48
N GLY A 106 -2.72 -24.00 12.36
CA GLY A 106 -3.92 -23.97 11.53
C GLY A 106 -5.10 -24.54 12.30
N GLY A 107 -5.88 -23.69 12.97
CA GLY A 107 -7.28 -23.98 13.24
C GLY A 107 -8.11 -23.61 11.99
N PRO A 108 -9.21 -24.31 11.69
CA PRO A 108 -10.08 -23.96 10.56
C PRO A 108 -10.70 -22.58 10.81
N GLN A 109 -10.12 -21.55 10.20
CA GLN A 109 -10.80 -20.26 10.05
C GLN A 109 -11.89 -20.46 9.01
N GLY A 110 -13.16 -20.40 9.46
CA GLY A 110 -14.30 -20.34 8.56
C GLY A 110 -14.16 -19.17 7.58
N PRO A 111 -14.90 -19.19 6.46
CA PRO A 111 -14.78 -18.16 5.43
C PRO A 111 -14.99 -16.76 6.04
N PRO A 112 -14.24 -15.73 5.60
CA PRO A 112 -14.40 -14.38 6.13
C PRO A 112 -15.84 -13.92 5.90
N ARG A 113 -16.54 -13.58 6.98
CA ARG A 113 -17.82 -12.87 6.89
C ARG A 113 -17.53 -11.51 6.28
N VAL A 114 -18.01 -11.30 5.05
CA VAL A 114 -18.13 -9.95 4.47
C VAL A 114 -19.19 -9.20 5.28
N THR A 115 -18.75 -8.35 6.20
CA THR A 115 -19.59 -7.29 6.77
C THR A 115 -19.59 -6.12 5.80
N THR A 116 -20.62 -6.03 4.96
CA THR A 116 -20.96 -4.79 4.25
C THR A 116 -21.48 -3.80 5.29
N THR A 117 -20.61 -2.94 5.80
CA THR A 117 -21.02 -1.78 6.61
C THR A 117 -20.86 -0.53 5.76
N GLY A 118 -21.98 -0.05 5.20
CA GLY A 118 -22.08 1.22 4.50
C GLY A 118 -23.38 1.30 3.69
N PRO A 119 -24.25 2.31 3.90
CA PRO A 119 -25.54 2.38 3.23
C PRO A 119 -25.36 2.61 1.73
N MET A 120 -26.11 1.84 0.93
CA MET A 120 -26.35 2.12 -0.48
C MET A 120 -26.91 3.54 -0.61
N ALA A 121 -26.09 4.49 -1.06
CA ALA A 121 -26.60 5.75 -1.60
C ALA A 121 -27.22 5.43 -2.97
N ALA A 122 -28.54 5.57 -3.03
CA ALA A 122 -29.31 5.47 -4.26
C ALA A 122 -28.82 6.51 -5.28
N VAL A 123 -28.53 6.06 -6.50
CA VAL A 123 -28.30 6.91 -7.67
C VAL A 123 -29.67 7.21 -8.28
N PRO A 124 -30.11 8.48 -8.36
CA PRO A 124 -31.38 8.82 -9.01
C PRO A 124 -31.26 8.72 -10.55
N ALA A 125 -32.40 8.39 -11.17
CA ALA A 125 -32.60 8.20 -12.60
C ALA A 125 -32.60 9.52 -13.39
#